data_AF-A0A0S1XYS3-F1
#
_entry.id   AF-A0A0S1XYS3-F1
#
_cell.length_a   1.000
_cell.length_b   1.000
_cell.length_c   1.000
_cell.angle_alpha   90.00
_cell.angle_beta   90.00
_cell.angle_gamma   90.00
#
_symmetry.space_group_name_H-M   'P 1'
#
loop_
_entity.id
_entity.type
_entity.pdbx_description
1 polymer ?
#
loop_
_entity_poly.entity_id
_entity_poly.type
_entity_poly.pdbx_seq_one_letter_code
_entity_poly.pdbx_strand_id
1 'polypeptide(L)'
;MRARAWLVLGIFIGVGVTAAVAAALDVLPGKSDKASVAVAVLGDGKKGPEGMAWIPGAEFLMGSDVRMSQPNERPAHKVRLSGFWMDTHDVTNRQFARFVEATGYVTTAERKPRWEDLRVQLPPGTPRPDDAKLVAGAMVFVGTATEVSLRDFSQWWRYVPGADWRHPQGPQSNIVGKEDHPVVQVSYEDAQAYAKWAGKRLPTEAEWEFAARGGLEQATYAWGNELAPGGRPMANIWDTTEQQPFPVVTDEKIPVGTTPVGTYAPNSYGLYDMAGNVWQWTADWYRADAFRIEAQYRQPPLDPAGPAQSFDPDDPGVPAQAPKRVTRGGSFLCSESYCISYRTSARRGTDPMNSMSHLGFRTVMTQAQWQLAQSGKQSVATR
;
A
#
# COMPACT_ATOMS: atom_id res chain seq x y z
N MET A 1 31.02 52.72 -69.82
CA MET A 1 29.93 51.73 -69.63
C MET A 1 28.63 52.49 -69.42
N ARG A 2 27.59 52.14 -70.18
CA ARG A 2 26.26 52.79 -70.31
C ARG A 2 25.46 52.67 -68.98
N ALA A 3 24.49 53.48 -68.57
CA ALA A 3 23.97 54.83 -68.86
C ALA A 3 22.86 55.13 -67.81
N ARG A 4 22.72 56.39 -67.36
CA ARG A 4 21.49 57.21 -67.06
C ARG A 4 20.32 56.62 -66.21
N ALA A 5 19.47 57.36 -65.47
CA ALA A 5 19.37 58.70 -64.89
C ALA A 5 17.93 58.86 -64.31
N TRP A 6 17.72 59.90 -63.47
CA TRP A 6 16.47 60.64 -63.15
C TRP A 6 15.41 60.16 -62.13
N LEU A 7 15.13 61.10 -61.21
CA LEU A 7 13.88 61.36 -60.46
C LEU A 7 12.63 61.32 -61.36
N VAL A 8 11.46 60.93 -60.81
CA VAL A 8 10.17 61.67 -60.85
C VAL A 8 9.19 61.06 -59.81
N LEU A 9 8.46 61.96 -59.13
CA LEU A 9 7.35 61.76 -58.20
C LEU A 9 6.01 61.67 -58.96
N GLY A 10 5.03 60.84 -58.54
CA GLY A 10 3.63 61.07 -58.91
C GLY A 10 2.62 59.89 -58.90
N ILE A 11 1.80 59.84 -57.84
CA ILE A 11 0.31 59.82 -57.80
C ILE A 11 -0.51 58.61 -58.33
N PHE A 12 -1.28 58.02 -57.38
CA PHE A 12 -2.65 57.44 -57.37
C PHE A 12 -3.28 56.78 -58.62
N ILE A 13 -3.93 55.61 -58.44
CA ILE A 13 -5.37 55.37 -58.18
C ILE A 13 -5.57 53.84 -58.05
N GLY A 14 -6.55 53.42 -57.23
CA GLY A 14 -6.70 52.06 -56.72
C GLY A 14 -7.34 51.01 -57.64
N VAL A 15 -7.58 49.83 -57.06
CA VAL A 15 -8.77 48.97 -57.17
C VAL A 15 -8.46 47.68 -56.39
N GLY A 16 -9.41 47.16 -55.62
CA GLY A 16 -9.49 45.71 -55.39
C GLY A 16 -9.54 45.25 -53.93
N VAL A 17 -10.76 45.22 -53.40
CA VAL A 17 -11.19 44.58 -52.15
C VAL A 17 -10.83 43.09 -52.13
N THR A 18 -10.23 42.61 -51.03
CA THR A 18 -10.60 41.33 -50.41
C THR A 18 -10.41 41.43 -48.88
N ALA A 19 -11.51 41.35 -48.15
CA ALA A 19 -11.53 41.31 -46.70
C ALA A 19 -11.19 39.89 -46.23
N ALA A 20 -10.08 39.72 -45.51
CA ALA A 20 -9.82 38.52 -44.72
C ALA A 20 -10.28 38.80 -43.28
N VAL A 21 -11.40 38.17 -42.89
CA VAL A 21 -11.90 38.15 -41.52
C VAL A 21 -10.96 37.27 -40.70
N ALA A 22 -10.11 37.89 -39.88
CA ALA A 22 -9.41 37.19 -38.82
C ALA A 22 -10.40 36.90 -37.69
N ALA A 23 -10.99 35.70 -37.69
CA ALA A 23 -11.72 35.20 -36.54
C ALA A 23 -10.71 34.89 -35.43
N ALA A 24 -10.68 35.74 -34.40
CA ALA A 24 -10.06 35.41 -33.14
C ALA A 24 -10.82 34.21 -32.55
N LEU A 25 -10.18 33.04 -32.55
CA LEU A 25 -10.63 31.91 -31.74
C LEU A 25 -10.34 32.25 -30.29
N ASP A 26 -11.37 32.72 -29.58
CA ASP A 26 -11.41 32.69 -28.13
C ASP A 26 -11.22 31.24 -27.68
N VAL A 27 -10.00 30.93 -27.23
CA VAL A 27 -9.72 29.72 -26.47
C VAL A 27 -10.44 29.88 -25.14
N LEU A 28 -11.67 29.36 -25.08
CA LEU A 28 -12.38 29.17 -23.83
C LEU A 28 -11.49 28.30 -22.92
N PRO A 29 -11.15 28.74 -21.70
CA PRO A 29 -10.48 27.88 -20.76
C PRO A 29 -11.44 26.72 -20.47
N GLY A 30 -11.02 25.51 -20.85
CA GLY A 30 -11.73 24.29 -20.50
C GLY A 30 -11.97 24.29 -19.01
N LYS A 31 -13.24 24.13 -18.61
CA LYS A 31 -13.59 23.88 -17.22
C LYS A 31 -12.79 22.65 -16.79
N SER A 32 -11.79 22.85 -15.94
CA SER A 32 -11.31 21.73 -15.14
C SER A 32 -12.51 21.34 -14.28
N ASP A 33 -13.10 20.19 -14.56
CA ASP A 33 -13.92 19.53 -13.56
C ASP A 33 -12.99 19.25 -12.39
N LYS A 34 -12.99 20.16 -11.41
CA LYS A 34 -12.52 19.84 -10.08
C LYS A 34 -13.45 18.73 -9.64
N ALA A 35 -13.04 17.48 -9.83
CA ALA A 35 -13.65 16.35 -9.16
C ALA A 35 -13.78 16.79 -7.71
N SER A 36 -15.02 16.95 -7.24
CA SER A 36 -15.28 17.31 -5.87
C SER A 36 -14.72 16.17 -5.05
N VAL A 37 -13.53 16.39 -4.47
CA VAL A 37 -12.89 15.42 -3.60
C VAL A 37 -13.90 15.16 -2.49
N ALA A 38 -14.50 13.98 -2.52
CA ALA A 38 -15.53 13.62 -1.55
C ALA A 38 -14.91 13.75 -0.16
N VAL A 39 -15.45 14.66 0.65
CA VAL A 39 -14.97 14.90 2.01
C VAL A 39 -15.08 13.60 2.79
N ALA A 40 -13.98 13.21 3.44
CA ALA A 40 -13.93 12.03 4.31
C ALA A 40 -15.09 12.06 5.33
N VAL A 41 -15.94 11.03 5.33
CA VAL A 41 -16.94 10.84 6.38
C VAL A 41 -16.33 9.91 7.42
N LEU A 42 -15.84 10.49 8.52
CA LEU A 42 -15.29 9.74 9.64
C LEU A 42 -16.40 9.22 10.55
N GLY A 43 -16.28 7.97 10.99
CA GLY A 43 -17.21 7.36 11.93
C GLY A 43 -17.00 7.88 13.35
N ASP A 44 -18.09 8.26 14.01
CA ASP A 44 -18.15 8.86 15.35
C ASP A 44 -18.66 7.87 16.42
N GLY A 45 -18.76 6.59 16.09
CA GLY A 45 -19.36 5.56 16.93
C GLY A 45 -20.89 5.53 16.92
N LYS A 46 -21.56 6.54 16.33
CA LYS A 46 -23.03 6.68 16.27
C LYS A 46 -23.58 6.53 14.87
N LYS A 47 -23.01 7.25 13.90
CA LYS A 47 -23.37 7.25 12.47
C LYS A 47 -22.44 6.36 11.64
N GLY A 48 -21.31 5.98 12.22
CA GLY A 48 -20.36 5.03 11.65
C GLY A 48 -19.47 4.41 12.74
N PRO A 49 -18.69 3.38 12.42
CA PRO A 49 -17.71 2.79 13.33
C PRO A 49 -16.62 3.79 13.69
N GLU A 50 -16.38 4.00 14.98
CA GLU A 50 -15.33 4.89 15.49
C GLU A 50 -13.95 4.46 14.97
N GLY A 51 -13.14 5.43 14.56
CA GLY A 51 -11.78 5.18 14.04
C GLY A 51 -11.74 4.65 12.60
N MET A 52 -12.85 4.70 11.87
CA MET A 52 -12.91 4.32 10.45
C MET A 52 -13.44 5.46 9.58
N ALA A 53 -13.04 5.50 8.32
CA ALA A 53 -13.57 6.40 7.31
C ALA A 53 -14.47 5.66 6.33
N TRP A 54 -15.56 6.29 5.91
CA TRP A 54 -16.42 5.79 4.84
C TRP A 54 -15.78 6.06 3.49
N ILE A 55 -15.60 5.01 2.73
CA ILE A 55 -15.08 5.02 1.38
C ILE A 55 -16.27 4.85 0.43
N PRO A 56 -16.62 5.88 -0.36
CA PRO A 56 -17.80 5.82 -1.23
C PRO A 56 -17.56 4.85 -2.39
N GLY A 57 -18.55 3.99 -2.69
CA GLY A 57 -18.45 3.09 -3.84
C GLY A 57 -18.33 3.85 -5.16
N ALA A 58 -17.45 3.39 -6.05
CA ALA A 58 -17.20 3.99 -7.35
C ALA A 58 -16.60 2.98 -8.34
N GLU A 59 -16.57 3.36 -9.61
CA GLU A 59 -15.65 2.76 -10.59
C GLU A 59 -14.32 3.51 -10.55
N PHE A 60 -13.19 2.80 -10.61
CA PHE A 60 -11.86 3.40 -10.68
C PHE A 60 -10.92 2.57 -11.56
N LEU A 61 -9.81 3.20 -11.97
CA LEU A 61 -8.69 2.52 -12.63
C LEU A 61 -7.72 1.96 -11.59
N MET A 62 -7.72 0.63 -11.46
CA MET A 62 -6.80 -0.15 -10.64
C MET A 62 -5.54 -0.52 -11.43
N GLY A 63 -4.39 -0.55 -10.75
CA GLY A 63 -3.08 -0.67 -11.39
C GLY A 63 -2.61 0.63 -12.03
N SER A 64 -1.50 0.58 -12.76
CA SER A 64 -0.99 1.75 -13.46
C SER A 64 -0.06 1.39 -14.62
N ASP A 65 -0.21 2.09 -15.74
CA ASP A 65 0.64 1.93 -16.94
C ASP A 65 1.80 2.92 -17.01
N VAL A 66 2.03 3.74 -15.98
CA VAL A 66 3.17 4.67 -15.96
C VAL A 66 4.50 3.92 -16.06
N ARG A 67 5.53 4.58 -16.61
CA ARG A 67 6.82 3.95 -16.93
C ARG A 67 7.45 3.18 -15.77
N MET A 68 7.32 3.69 -14.54
CA MET A 68 7.90 3.09 -13.34
C MET A 68 7.12 1.91 -12.75
N SER A 69 5.90 1.64 -13.25
CA SER A 69 5.09 0.49 -12.80
C SER A 69 5.76 -0.82 -13.16
N GLN A 70 5.74 -1.76 -12.21
CA GLN A 70 6.21 -3.13 -12.42
C GLN A 70 5.24 -3.91 -13.33
N PRO A 71 5.69 -5.00 -13.99
CA PRO A 71 4.83 -5.82 -14.85
C PRO A 71 3.56 -6.33 -14.16
N ASN A 72 3.64 -6.66 -12.87
CA ASN A 72 2.52 -7.16 -12.08
C ASN A 72 1.51 -6.05 -11.66
N GLU A 73 1.82 -4.77 -11.89
CA GLU A 73 0.95 -3.61 -11.66
C GLU A 73 0.20 -3.19 -12.93
N ARG A 74 0.46 -3.87 -14.06
CA ARG A 74 -0.08 -3.58 -15.39
C ARG A 74 -0.98 -4.70 -15.90
N PRO A 75 -1.91 -4.40 -16.82
CA PRO A 75 -2.31 -3.04 -17.24
C PRO A 75 -3.20 -2.35 -16.21
N ALA A 76 -3.34 -1.03 -16.31
CA ALA A 76 -4.41 -0.34 -15.61
C ALA A 76 -5.77 -0.82 -16.16
N HIS A 77 -6.72 -1.12 -15.28
CA HIS A 77 -8.01 -1.68 -15.67
C HIS A 77 -9.12 -1.19 -14.74
N LYS A 78 -10.35 -1.23 -15.23
CA LYS A 78 -11.52 -0.74 -14.48
C LYS A 78 -11.99 -1.77 -13.47
N VAL A 79 -12.27 -1.31 -12.26
CA VAL A 79 -12.90 -2.06 -11.18
C VAL A 79 -14.03 -1.23 -10.58
N ARG A 80 -15.12 -1.88 -10.17
CA ARG A 80 -16.21 -1.26 -9.42
C ARG A 80 -16.20 -1.73 -7.97
N LEU A 81 -16.42 -0.80 -7.05
CA LEU A 81 -16.54 -1.10 -5.63
C LEU A 81 -17.86 -0.57 -5.05
N SER A 82 -18.45 -1.35 -4.17
CA SER A 82 -19.46 -0.91 -3.22
C SER A 82 -18.82 -0.03 -2.14
N GLY A 83 -19.63 0.76 -1.43
CA GLY A 83 -19.13 1.57 -0.31
C GLY A 83 -18.83 0.72 0.93
N PHE A 84 -17.76 1.07 1.65
CA PHE A 84 -17.31 0.35 2.85
C PHE A 84 -16.63 1.29 3.85
N TRP A 85 -16.45 0.83 5.08
CA TRP A 85 -15.65 1.50 6.10
C TRP A 85 -14.23 0.94 6.12
N MET A 86 -13.22 1.78 6.22
CA MET A 86 -11.81 1.38 6.42
C MET A 86 -11.22 2.05 7.64
N ASP A 87 -10.42 1.33 8.42
CA ASP A 87 -9.65 1.92 9.52
C ASP A 87 -8.82 3.10 9.01
N THR A 88 -8.84 4.21 9.73
CA THR A 88 -8.09 5.42 9.32
C THR A 88 -6.58 5.20 9.38
N HIS A 89 -6.12 4.22 10.14
CA HIS A 89 -4.71 3.87 10.28
C HIS A 89 -4.51 2.36 10.47
N ASP A 90 -3.26 1.91 10.42
CA ASP A 90 -2.89 0.52 10.73
C ASP A 90 -3.24 0.11 12.16
N VAL A 91 -3.51 -1.18 12.37
CA VAL A 91 -3.77 -1.70 13.72
C VAL A 91 -2.56 -1.45 14.61
N THR A 92 -2.77 -0.81 15.76
CA THR A 92 -1.67 -0.45 16.66
C THR A 92 -1.30 -1.58 17.61
N ASN A 93 -0.10 -1.51 18.19
CA ASN A 93 0.32 -2.40 19.28
C ASN A 93 -0.68 -2.42 20.44
N ARG A 94 -1.23 -1.27 20.84
CA ARG A 94 -2.27 -1.19 21.88
C ARG A 94 -3.54 -1.94 21.49
N GLN A 95 -3.97 -1.79 20.24
CA GLN A 95 -5.17 -2.46 19.75
C GLN A 95 -4.98 -3.98 19.68
N PHE A 96 -3.84 -4.42 19.15
CA PHE A 96 -3.48 -5.84 19.07
C PHE A 96 -3.28 -6.46 20.47
N ALA A 97 -2.71 -5.72 21.41
CA ALA A 97 -2.59 -6.17 22.80
C ALA A 97 -3.95 -6.48 23.44
N ARG A 98 -4.98 -5.66 23.20
CA ARG A 98 -6.35 -5.93 23.67
C ARG A 98 -6.93 -7.20 23.06
N PHE A 99 -6.66 -7.46 21.79
CA PHE A 99 -7.06 -8.70 21.14
C PHE A 99 -6.42 -9.91 21.81
N VAL A 100 -5.10 -9.86 22.02
CA VAL A 100 -4.36 -10.97 22.65
C VAL A 100 -4.80 -11.17 24.10
N GLU A 101 -4.99 -10.10 24.87
CA GLU A 101 -5.50 -10.16 26.25
C GLU A 101 -6.90 -10.78 26.30
N ALA A 102 -7.80 -10.40 25.40
CA ALA A 102 -9.17 -10.89 25.39
C ALA A 102 -9.32 -12.35 24.95
N THR A 103 -8.35 -12.89 24.21
CA THR A 103 -8.49 -14.19 23.52
C THR A 103 -7.43 -15.22 23.92
N GLY A 104 -6.33 -14.80 24.56
CA GLY A 104 -5.15 -15.65 24.76
C GLY A 104 -4.45 -16.03 23.45
N TYR A 105 -4.64 -15.26 22.38
CA TYR A 105 -4.09 -15.58 21.06
C TYR A 105 -2.55 -15.59 21.07
N VAL A 106 -1.98 -16.64 20.49
CA VAL A 106 -0.53 -16.81 20.28
C VAL A 106 -0.27 -16.66 18.79
N THR A 107 0.55 -15.70 18.36
CA THR A 107 0.79 -15.45 16.92
C THR A 107 1.55 -16.57 16.25
N THR A 108 1.58 -16.59 14.91
CA THR A 108 2.42 -17.56 14.18
C THR A 108 3.90 -17.41 14.51
N ALA A 109 4.39 -16.19 14.74
CA ALA A 109 5.77 -15.92 15.13
C ALA A 109 6.12 -16.50 16.52
N GLU A 110 5.13 -16.62 17.41
CA GLU A 110 5.29 -17.21 18.75
C GLU A 110 5.19 -18.76 18.73
N ARG A 111 4.84 -19.37 17.59
CA ARG A 111 4.66 -20.83 17.44
C ARG A 111 5.88 -21.48 16.77
N LYS A 112 6.13 -22.75 17.09
CA LYS A 112 7.10 -23.58 16.34
C LYS A 112 6.63 -23.71 14.87
N PRO A 113 7.46 -23.34 13.87
CA PRO A 113 7.13 -23.52 12.46
C PRO A 113 6.86 -24.99 12.13
N ARG A 114 5.85 -25.24 11.28
CA ARG A 114 5.54 -26.58 10.77
C ARG A 114 6.25 -26.80 9.43
N TRP A 115 6.84 -27.98 9.26
CA TRP A 115 7.48 -28.35 8.00
C TRP A 115 6.50 -28.30 6.83
N GLU A 116 5.24 -28.65 7.06
CA GLU A 116 4.19 -28.67 6.05
C GLU A 116 3.89 -27.28 5.48
N ASP A 117 4.04 -26.24 6.29
CA ASP A 117 3.83 -24.85 5.89
C ASP A 117 5.06 -24.28 5.17
N LEU A 118 6.27 -24.74 5.55
CA LEU A 118 7.52 -24.30 4.92
C LEU A 118 7.77 -24.98 3.57
N ARG A 119 7.55 -26.30 3.48
CA ARG A 119 7.92 -27.10 2.30
C ARG A 119 7.21 -26.67 1.01
N VAL A 120 6.06 -25.99 1.11
CA VAL A 120 5.33 -25.48 -0.05
C VAL A 120 5.96 -24.22 -0.64
N GLN A 121 6.82 -23.54 0.11
CA GLN A 121 7.60 -22.38 -0.33
C GLN A 121 8.99 -22.77 -0.89
N LEU A 122 9.38 -24.05 -0.78
CA LEU A 122 10.74 -24.51 -1.11
C LEU A 122 10.77 -25.28 -2.43
N PRO A 123 11.93 -25.34 -3.12
CA PRO A 123 12.08 -26.17 -4.31
C PRO A 123 11.71 -27.65 -4.04
N PRO A 124 11.05 -28.33 -4.99
CA PRO A 124 10.77 -29.75 -4.86
C PRO A 124 12.03 -30.57 -4.54
N GLY A 125 11.94 -31.47 -3.56
CA GLY A 125 13.07 -32.29 -3.12
C GLY A 125 13.95 -31.67 -2.03
N THR A 126 13.65 -30.44 -1.57
CA THR A 126 14.36 -29.85 -0.42
C THR A 126 14.20 -30.74 0.81
N PRO A 127 15.29 -31.21 1.45
CA PRO A 127 15.20 -32.08 2.60
C PRO A 127 14.63 -31.34 3.81
N ARG A 128 13.84 -32.05 4.61
CA ARG A 128 13.34 -31.52 5.89
C ARG A 128 14.53 -31.19 6.80
N PRO A 129 14.60 -29.98 7.37
CA PRO A 129 15.64 -29.65 8.34
C PRO A 129 15.44 -30.43 9.63
N ASP A 130 16.49 -30.51 10.45
CA ASP A 130 16.37 -30.98 11.83
C ASP A 130 15.30 -30.17 12.57
N ASP A 131 14.46 -30.86 13.34
CA ASP A 131 13.40 -30.29 14.17
C ASP A 131 13.91 -29.25 15.16
N ALA A 132 15.17 -29.36 15.60
CA ALA A 132 15.82 -28.37 16.47
C ALA A 132 16.03 -27.00 15.78
N LYS A 133 15.97 -26.95 14.45
CA LYS A 133 16.07 -25.69 13.67
C LYS A 133 14.71 -25.01 13.46
N LEU A 134 13.62 -25.73 13.69
CA LEU A 134 12.26 -25.20 13.61
C LEU A 134 11.91 -24.58 14.96
N VAL A 135 12.35 -23.34 15.17
CA VAL A 135 12.12 -22.56 16.40
C VAL A 135 11.20 -21.39 16.12
N ALA A 136 10.43 -20.94 17.12
CA ALA A 136 9.60 -19.75 17.01
C ALA A 136 10.46 -18.50 16.78
N GLY A 137 9.93 -17.53 16.05
CA GLY A 137 10.65 -16.34 15.62
C GLY A 137 10.11 -15.79 14.31
N ALA A 138 10.74 -14.71 13.84
CA ALA A 138 10.27 -14.00 12.67
C ALA A 138 11.43 -13.35 11.89
N MET A 139 11.10 -12.79 10.73
CA MET A 139 12.07 -12.12 9.86
C MET A 139 12.30 -10.68 10.33
N VAL A 140 13.55 -10.34 10.60
CA VAL A 140 13.96 -9.04 11.16
C VAL A 140 14.94 -8.36 10.21
N PHE A 141 14.67 -7.10 9.91
CA PHE A 141 15.66 -6.23 9.26
C PHE A 141 16.73 -5.87 10.29
N VAL A 142 17.96 -6.27 10.01
CA VAL A 142 19.13 -6.02 10.88
C VAL A 142 20.08 -4.97 10.28
N GLY A 143 19.82 -4.53 9.04
CA GLY A 143 20.69 -3.61 8.31
C GLY A 143 22.07 -4.19 8.01
N THR A 144 22.98 -3.33 7.55
CA THR A 144 24.40 -3.65 7.35
C THR A 144 25.30 -2.55 7.90
N ALA A 145 26.56 -2.90 8.20
CA ALA A 145 27.55 -1.92 8.64
C ALA A 145 28.14 -1.09 7.47
N THR A 146 28.06 -1.61 6.24
CA THR A 146 28.57 -0.98 5.03
C THR A 146 27.61 -1.21 3.88
N GLU A 147 27.79 -0.48 2.78
CA GLU A 147 27.06 -0.79 1.54
C GLU A 147 27.36 -2.21 1.07
N VAL A 148 26.32 -2.86 0.54
CA VAL A 148 26.36 -4.24 0.06
C VAL A 148 25.57 -4.36 -1.24
N SER A 149 25.71 -5.48 -1.94
CA SER A 149 24.90 -5.73 -3.13
C SER A 149 23.42 -5.83 -2.80
N LEU A 150 22.61 -4.97 -3.40
CA LEU A 150 21.15 -4.98 -3.24
C LEU A 150 20.45 -6.20 -3.85
N ARG A 151 21.19 -7.11 -4.49
CA ARG A 151 20.67 -8.36 -5.04
C ARG A 151 20.60 -9.50 -4.01
N ASP A 152 21.25 -9.35 -2.87
CA ASP A 152 21.34 -10.38 -1.84
C ASP A 152 20.73 -9.89 -0.52
N PHE A 153 19.40 -10.01 -0.42
CA PHE A 153 18.65 -9.57 0.75
C PHE A 153 19.01 -10.33 2.03
N SER A 154 19.65 -11.50 1.91
CA SER A 154 20.13 -12.27 3.05
C SER A 154 21.23 -11.54 3.83
N GLN A 155 21.76 -10.42 3.33
CA GLN A 155 22.75 -9.62 4.05
C GLN A 155 22.14 -8.71 5.11
N TRP A 156 20.91 -8.20 4.91
CA TRP A 156 20.23 -7.31 5.87
C TRP A 156 18.94 -7.88 6.48
N TRP A 157 18.48 -9.05 6.06
CA TRP A 157 17.38 -9.78 6.70
C TRP A 157 17.89 -11.01 7.45
N ARG A 158 17.38 -11.25 8.65
CA ARG A 158 17.67 -12.47 9.43
C ARG A 158 16.40 -13.05 10.03
N TYR A 159 16.31 -14.38 10.04
CA TYR A 159 15.39 -15.06 10.92
C TYR A 159 15.93 -14.95 12.35
N VAL A 160 15.17 -14.32 13.25
CA VAL A 160 15.57 -14.11 14.65
C VAL A 160 14.67 -14.94 15.55
N PRO A 161 15.21 -15.99 16.21
CA PRO A 161 14.46 -16.76 17.20
C PRO A 161 13.89 -15.89 18.31
N GLY A 162 12.61 -16.06 18.61
CA GLY A 162 11.87 -15.27 19.61
C GLY A 162 11.64 -13.81 19.23
N ALA A 163 11.80 -13.42 17.95
CA ALA A 163 11.20 -12.20 17.45
C ALA A 163 9.71 -12.40 17.20
N ASP A 164 8.90 -11.50 17.76
CA ASP A 164 7.43 -11.51 17.67
C ASP A 164 6.88 -10.08 17.78
N TRP A 165 5.56 -9.92 17.87
CA TRP A 165 4.93 -8.60 17.91
C TRP A 165 5.24 -7.80 19.19
N ARG A 166 5.56 -8.46 20.32
CA ARG A 166 6.00 -7.82 21.56
C ARG A 166 7.48 -7.53 21.56
N HIS A 167 8.26 -8.35 20.84
CA HIS A 167 9.70 -8.32 20.73
C HIS A 167 10.14 -8.19 19.25
N PRO A 168 9.82 -7.07 18.56
CA PRO A 168 9.89 -7.00 17.10
C PRO A 168 11.30 -7.08 16.49
N GLN A 169 12.35 -6.83 17.27
CA GLN A 169 13.76 -7.00 16.86
C GLN A 169 14.41 -8.25 17.51
N GLY A 170 13.64 -9.10 18.19
CA GLY A 170 14.13 -10.26 18.92
C GLY A 170 13.99 -10.12 20.45
N PRO A 171 14.35 -11.16 21.23
CA PRO A 171 13.95 -11.32 22.64
C PRO A 171 14.33 -10.18 23.61
N GLN A 172 15.32 -9.36 23.25
CA GLN A 172 15.79 -8.24 24.06
C GLN A 172 15.08 -6.91 23.74
N SER A 173 14.33 -6.86 22.64
CA SER A 173 13.53 -5.68 22.26
C SER A 173 12.19 -5.66 23.00
N ASN A 174 11.48 -4.55 22.97
CA ASN A 174 10.11 -4.46 23.48
C ASN A 174 9.34 -3.35 22.76
N ILE A 175 8.03 -3.28 23.03
CA ILE A 175 7.12 -2.26 22.50
C ILE A 175 6.74 -1.17 23.54
N VAL A 176 7.47 -1.04 24.65
CA VAL A 176 7.20 0.00 25.65
C VAL A 176 7.40 1.38 25.02
N GLY A 177 6.40 2.26 25.13
CA GLY A 177 6.41 3.57 24.47
C GLY A 177 6.09 3.53 22.97
N LYS A 178 5.73 2.35 22.43
CA LYS A 178 5.33 2.14 21.03
C LYS A 178 3.87 1.67 20.92
N GLU A 179 3.03 2.02 21.89
CA GLU A 179 1.64 1.58 21.96
C GLU A 179 0.82 2.06 20.75
N ASP A 180 1.16 3.24 20.21
CA ASP A 180 0.53 3.85 19.04
C ASP A 180 1.30 3.61 17.73
N HIS A 181 2.33 2.76 17.74
CA HIS A 181 2.96 2.29 16.50
C HIS A 181 2.13 1.16 15.89
N PRO A 182 2.22 0.94 14.55
CA PRO A 182 1.59 -0.22 13.93
C PRO A 182 2.16 -1.51 14.51
N VAL A 183 1.29 -2.49 14.73
CA VAL A 183 1.73 -3.84 15.08
C VAL A 183 2.46 -4.45 13.87
N VAL A 184 3.61 -5.08 14.14
CA VAL A 184 4.43 -5.78 13.15
C VAL A 184 4.70 -7.22 13.63
N GLN A 185 5.46 -7.99 12.85
CA GLN A 185 5.69 -9.42 13.12
C GLN A 185 4.39 -10.25 13.19
N VAL A 186 3.38 -9.81 12.45
CA VAL A 186 2.09 -10.49 12.32
C VAL A 186 1.96 -11.10 10.93
N SER A 187 1.60 -12.37 10.88
CA SER A 187 1.31 -13.09 9.64
C SER A 187 -0.08 -12.75 9.11
N TYR A 188 -0.41 -13.28 7.94
CA TYR A 188 -1.76 -13.17 7.40
C TYR A 188 -2.79 -13.84 8.31
N GLU A 189 -2.45 -14.99 8.92
CA GLU A 189 -3.33 -15.70 9.87
C GLU A 189 -3.64 -14.82 11.09
N ASP A 190 -2.62 -14.16 11.65
CA ASP A 190 -2.76 -13.28 12.81
C ASP A 190 -3.65 -12.07 12.50
N ALA A 191 -3.44 -11.46 11.32
CA ALA A 191 -4.22 -10.34 10.84
C ALA A 191 -5.70 -10.73 10.63
N GLN A 192 -5.97 -11.91 10.06
CA GLN A 192 -7.33 -12.44 9.93
C GLN A 192 -7.99 -12.75 11.27
N ALA A 193 -7.25 -13.35 12.21
CA ALA A 193 -7.75 -13.67 13.54
C ALA A 193 -8.16 -12.40 14.30
N TYR A 194 -7.30 -11.37 14.28
CA TYR A 194 -7.63 -10.06 14.83
C TYR A 194 -8.85 -9.44 14.15
N ALA A 195 -8.88 -9.41 12.82
CA ALA A 195 -9.97 -8.77 12.07
C ALA A 195 -11.31 -9.43 12.40
N LYS A 196 -11.34 -10.77 12.47
CA LYS A 196 -12.53 -11.53 12.88
C LYS A 196 -12.97 -11.19 14.31
N TRP A 197 -12.03 -11.16 15.26
CA TRP A 197 -12.34 -10.78 16.65
C TRP A 197 -12.91 -9.37 16.75
N ALA A 198 -12.39 -8.43 15.97
CA ALA A 198 -12.86 -7.06 15.92
C ALA A 198 -14.23 -6.90 15.21
N GLY A 199 -14.80 -7.98 14.67
CA GLY A 199 -16.05 -7.93 13.87
C GLY A 199 -15.86 -7.29 12.49
N LYS A 200 -14.63 -7.34 11.97
CA LYS A 200 -14.18 -6.72 10.72
C LYS A 200 -13.59 -7.79 9.78
N ARG A 201 -12.93 -7.36 8.70
CA ARG A 201 -12.16 -8.21 7.79
C ARG A 201 -10.94 -7.45 7.24
N LEU A 202 -10.03 -8.13 6.57
CA LEU A 202 -9.01 -7.47 5.76
C LEU A 202 -9.64 -6.83 4.51
N PRO A 203 -9.10 -5.70 4.02
CA PRO A 203 -9.51 -5.12 2.74
C PRO A 203 -9.19 -6.08 1.60
N THR A 204 -9.99 -6.08 0.53
CA THR A 204 -9.50 -6.64 -0.73
C THR A 204 -8.39 -5.76 -1.30
N GLU A 205 -7.60 -6.30 -2.23
CA GLU A 205 -6.55 -5.54 -2.92
C GLU A 205 -7.14 -4.31 -3.63
N ALA A 206 -8.32 -4.47 -4.25
CA ALA A 206 -9.03 -3.39 -4.91
C ALA A 206 -9.54 -2.32 -3.93
N GLU A 207 -10.14 -2.73 -2.81
CA GLU A 207 -10.57 -1.80 -1.75
C GLU A 207 -9.37 -1.01 -1.21
N TRP A 208 -8.25 -1.69 -0.97
CA TRP A 208 -7.03 -1.05 -0.47
C TRP A 208 -6.52 0.00 -1.46
N GLU A 209 -6.36 -0.35 -2.73
CA GLU A 209 -5.81 0.58 -3.73
C GLU A 209 -6.75 1.77 -3.97
N PHE A 210 -8.05 1.53 -4.07
CA PHE A 210 -9.04 2.58 -4.23
C PHE A 210 -9.02 3.56 -3.05
N ALA A 211 -8.99 3.03 -1.84
CA ALA A 211 -8.90 3.82 -0.62
C ALA A 211 -7.57 4.60 -0.55
N ALA A 212 -6.44 3.98 -0.95
CA ALA A 212 -5.12 4.61 -0.97
C ALA A 212 -5.06 5.82 -1.91
N ARG A 213 -5.73 5.72 -3.06
CA ARG A 213 -5.82 6.79 -4.05
C ARG A 213 -6.53 8.04 -3.55
N GLY A 214 -7.37 7.96 -2.52
CA GLY A 214 -7.93 9.14 -1.85
C GLY A 214 -8.72 10.06 -2.79
N GLY A 215 -9.41 9.49 -3.78
CA GLY A 215 -10.15 10.23 -4.82
C GLY A 215 -9.30 10.78 -5.97
N LEU A 216 -8.00 10.52 -6.01
CA LEU A 216 -7.12 10.90 -7.11
C LEU A 216 -7.08 9.81 -8.18
N GLU A 217 -7.35 10.19 -9.43
CA GLU A 217 -7.23 9.27 -10.56
C GLU A 217 -5.76 9.13 -10.99
N GLN A 218 -5.25 7.89 -10.99
CA GLN A 218 -3.92 7.51 -11.50
C GLN A 218 -2.72 8.29 -10.91
N ALA A 219 -2.90 8.93 -9.75
CA ALA A 219 -1.79 9.52 -9.01
C ALA A 219 -0.79 8.44 -8.54
N THR A 220 0.49 8.80 -8.52
CA THR A 220 1.60 7.90 -8.15
C THR A 220 1.57 7.55 -6.66
N TYR A 221 1.30 8.55 -5.81
CA TYR A 221 1.23 8.45 -4.35
C TYR A 221 -0.17 8.78 -3.84
N ALA A 222 -0.44 8.48 -2.57
CA ALA A 222 -1.72 8.73 -1.93
C ALA A 222 -2.10 10.22 -1.86
N TRP A 223 -1.12 11.12 -2.07
CA TRP A 223 -1.25 12.57 -2.01
C TRP A 223 -1.00 13.28 -3.35
N GLY A 224 -0.64 12.57 -4.42
CA GLY A 224 -0.33 13.17 -5.71
C GLY A 224 0.84 12.51 -6.45
N ASN A 225 1.53 13.26 -7.30
CA ASN A 225 2.60 12.76 -8.17
C ASN A 225 4.02 13.16 -7.72
N GLU A 226 4.13 14.12 -6.81
CA GLU A 226 5.42 14.55 -6.24
C GLU A 226 5.64 13.82 -4.91
N LEU A 227 6.84 13.23 -4.72
CA LEU A 227 7.16 12.43 -3.54
C LEU A 227 7.12 13.27 -2.26
N ALA A 228 7.72 14.46 -2.30
CA ALA A 228 7.80 15.39 -1.17
C ALA A 228 7.31 16.79 -1.59
N PRO A 229 5.99 17.02 -1.70
CA PRO A 229 5.43 18.29 -2.17
C PRO A 229 5.88 19.48 -1.32
N GLY A 230 6.69 20.35 -1.92
CA GLY A 230 7.30 21.49 -1.23
C GLY A 230 8.38 21.08 -0.21
N GLY A 231 9.05 19.95 -0.45
CA GLY A 231 10.10 19.39 0.42
C GLY A 231 9.58 18.74 1.70
N ARG A 232 8.27 18.50 1.82
CA ARG A 232 7.67 17.92 3.02
C ARG A 232 7.63 16.40 2.92
N PRO A 233 8.08 15.65 3.94
CA PRO A 233 7.91 14.20 3.97
C PRO A 233 6.43 13.85 4.16
N MET A 234 5.94 12.91 3.35
CA MET A 234 4.52 12.52 3.31
C MET A 234 4.28 11.08 3.78
N ALA A 235 5.35 10.33 4.05
CA ALA A 235 5.32 8.95 4.49
C ALA A 235 6.60 8.63 5.26
N ASN A 236 6.52 7.61 6.13
CA ASN A 236 7.70 7.00 6.73
C ASN A 236 8.32 6.01 5.73
N ILE A 237 9.39 6.41 5.06
CA ILE A 237 10.14 5.61 4.09
C ILE A 237 11.64 5.77 4.39
N TRP A 238 12.48 4.94 3.76
CA TRP A 238 13.93 5.09 3.90
C TRP A 238 14.41 6.29 3.08
N ASP A 239 14.69 7.39 3.78
CA ASP A 239 15.21 8.59 3.14
C ASP A 239 16.70 8.46 2.83
N THR A 240 17.02 8.31 1.55
CA THR A 240 18.41 8.21 1.09
C THR A 240 19.12 9.57 1.01
N THR A 241 18.43 10.68 1.26
CA THR A 241 19.02 12.02 1.28
C THR A 241 19.79 12.32 2.58
N GLU A 242 19.53 11.56 3.65
CA GLU A 242 20.18 11.74 4.97
C GLU A 242 21.60 11.14 5.07
N GLN A 243 22.30 10.93 3.93
CA GLN A 243 23.62 10.28 3.84
C GLN A 243 23.69 8.84 4.39
N GLN A 244 22.54 8.18 4.60
CA GLN A 244 22.47 6.77 4.99
C GLN A 244 21.90 5.94 3.82
N PRO A 245 22.75 5.36 2.95
CA PRO A 245 22.28 4.55 1.84
C PRO A 245 21.63 3.27 2.38
N PHE A 246 20.50 2.86 1.81
CA PHE A 246 19.93 1.54 2.11
C PHE A 246 20.93 0.44 1.72
N PRO A 247 21.19 -0.60 2.54
CA PRO A 247 20.58 -0.93 3.85
C PRO A 247 21.50 -0.63 5.06
N VAL A 248 22.38 0.38 4.95
CA VAL A 248 23.38 0.70 5.98
C VAL A 248 22.72 1.26 7.23
N VAL A 249 23.08 0.75 8.40
CA VAL A 249 22.63 1.24 9.72
C VAL A 249 23.86 1.41 10.61
N THR A 250 24.43 2.60 10.60
CA THR A 250 25.66 2.92 11.35
C THR A 250 25.53 4.11 12.30
N ASP A 251 24.53 4.97 12.08
CA ASP A 251 24.25 6.11 12.96
C ASP A 251 22.98 5.84 13.77
N GLU A 252 23.13 5.63 15.08
CA GLU A 252 22.01 5.45 16.00
C GLU A 252 21.09 6.68 16.06
N LYS A 253 21.54 7.85 15.57
CA LYS A 253 20.74 9.08 15.50
C LYS A 253 19.74 9.09 14.35
N ILE A 254 19.88 8.22 13.35
CA ILE A 254 18.92 8.07 12.25
C ILE A 254 17.99 6.90 12.61
N PRO A 255 16.79 7.18 13.16
CA PRO A 255 15.91 6.12 13.62
C PRO A 255 15.36 5.33 12.43
N VAL A 256 15.78 4.08 12.31
CA VAL A 256 15.20 3.12 11.36
C VAL A 256 14.09 2.33 12.05
N GLY A 257 12.86 2.54 11.62
CA GLY A 257 11.72 1.79 12.16
C GLY A 257 10.38 2.44 11.87
N THR A 258 9.34 1.85 12.46
CA THR A 258 7.99 2.39 12.44
C THR A 258 7.92 3.74 13.16
N THR A 259 7.01 4.61 12.73
CA THR A 259 6.55 5.81 13.46
C THR A 259 5.16 5.55 14.07
N PRO A 260 4.71 6.34 15.05
CA PRO A 260 3.32 6.30 15.48
C PRO A 260 2.38 6.44 14.28
N VAL A 261 1.28 5.70 14.30
CA VAL A 261 0.28 5.80 13.24
C VAL A 261 -0.26 7.22 13.13
N GLY A 262 -0.49 7.67 11.90
CA GLY A 262 -1.01 9.02 11.66
C GLY A 262 -0.01 10.17 11.88
N THR A 263 1.29 9.87 11.88
CA THR A 263 2.34 10.90 11.98
C THR A 263 2.36 11.81 10.75
N TYR A 264 2.11 11.27 9.56
CA TYR A 264 2.10 12.02 8.30
C TYR A 264 0.69 12.45 7.91
N ALA A 265 0.56 13.36 6.94
CA ALA A 265 -0.74 13.87 6.51
C ALA A 265 -1.63 12.73 5.93
N PRO A 266 -2.93 12.71 6.23
CA PRO A 266 -3.83 11.74 5.63
C PRO A 266 -4.10 12.07 4.15
N ASN A 267 -4.52 11.07 3.38
CA ASN A 267 -5.09 11.31 2.06
C ASN A 267 -6.50 11.94 2.15
N SER A 268 -7.13 12.25 1.02
CA SER A 268 -8.40 12.97 1.03
C SER A 268 -9.59 12.18 1.60
N TYR A 269 -9.46 10.86 1.77
CA TYR A 269 -10.44 10.03 2.49
C TYR A 269 -10.16 9.95 3.99
N GLY A 270 -9.20 10.71 4.51
CA GLY A 270 -8.86 10.73 5.93
C GLY A 270 -8.05 9.51 6.37
N LEU A 271 -7.39 8.82 5.43
CA LEU A 271 -6.59 7.64 5.69
C LEU A 271 -5.12 8.01 5.81
N TYR A 272 -4.52 7.59 6.92
CA TYR A 272 -3.11 7.76 7.24
C TYR A 272 -2.31 6.54 6.79
N ASP A 273 -1.01 6.74 6.56
CA ASP A 273 -0.03 5.68 6.33
C ASP A 273 -0.42 4.72 5.18
N MET A 274 -1.14 5.21 4.15
CA MET A 274 -1.42 4.43 2.93
C MET A 274 -0.17 4.24 2.04
N ALA A 275 0.95 4.86 2.43
CA ALA A 275 2.26 4.70 1.83
C ALA A 275 3.31 4.73 2.95
N GLY A 276 4.26 3.79 2.92
CA GLY A 276 5.29 3.69 3.93
C GLY A 276 4.79 3.18 5.29
N ASN A 277 5.56 3.46 6.33
CA ASN A 277 5.46 2.92 7.68
C ASN A 277 5.56 1.39 7.68
N VAL A 278 4.47 0.66 7.42
CA VAL A 278 4.49 -0.81 7.31
C VAL A 278 3.76 -1.26 6.06
N TRP A 279 4.23 -2.37 5.49
CA TRP A 279 3.45 -3.11 4.50
C TRP A 279 2.13 -3.55 5.12
N GLN A 280 1.10 -3.72 4.30
CA GLN A 280 -0.24 -4.04 4.79
C GLN A 280 -0.80 -5.28 4.09
N TRP A 281 -1.19 -6.27 4.89
CA TRP A 281 -1.92 -7.44 4.40
C TRP A 281 -3.27 -7.06 3.77
N THR A 282 -3.58 -7.62 2.61
CA THR A 282 -4.93 -7.61 2.02
C THR A 282 -5.48 -9.03 1.91
N ALA A 283 -6.78 -9.17 1.69
CA ALA A 283 -7.47 -10.45 1.69
C ALA A 283 -7.05 -11.39 0.55
N ASP A 284 -6.60 -10.84 -0.58
CA ASP A 284 -6.47 -11.52 -1.86
C ASP A 284 -5.29 -12.50 -1.91
N TRP A 285 -5.47 -13.60 -2.63
CA TRP A 285 -4.33 -14.38 -3.10
C TRP A 285 -3.55 -13.59 -4.15
N TYR A 286 -2.23 -13.62 -4.09
CA TYR A 286 -1.39 -12.93 -5.06
C TYR A 286 -1.25 -13.75 -6.33
N ARG A 287 -1.61 -13.14 -7.45
CA ARG A 287 -1.14 -13.56 -8.78
C ARG A 287 -0.36 -12.45 -9.47
N ALA A 288 0.79 -12.79 -10.04
CA ALA A 288 1.59 -11.89 -10.87
C ALA A 288 0.84 -11.44 -12.14
N ASP A 289 -0.10 -12.26 -12.62
CA ASP A 289 -0.88 -12.02 -13.83
C ASP A 289 -2.33 -11.58 -13.61
N ALA A 290 -2.74 -11.31 -12.36
CA ALA A 290 -4.13 -10.96 -12.01
C ALA A 290 -4.68 -9.82 -12.88
N PHE A 291 -3.97 -8.70 -12.95
CA PHE A 291 -4.47 -7.51 -13.66
C PHE A 291 -4.59 -7.73 -15.17
N ARG A 292 -3.71 -8.53 -15.76
CA ARG A 292 -3.82 -8.92 -17.18
C ARG A 292 -5.03 -9.81 -17.44
N ILE A 293 -5.43 -10.64 -16.49
CA ILE A 293 -6.65 -11.46 -16.58
C ILE A 293 -7.88 -10.57 -16.42
N GLU A 294 -7.91 -9.73 -15.38
CA GLU A 294 -9.06 -8.87 -15.07
C GLU A 294 -9.32 -7.82 -16.16
N ALA A 295 -8.27 -7.30 -16.79
CA ALA A 295 -8.39 -6.39 -17.92
C ALA A 295 -9.09 -6.99 -19.16
N GLN A 296 -9.24 -8.31 -19.23
CA GLN A 296 -9.95 -9.00 -20.32
C GLN A 296 -11.45 -9.14 -20.06
N TYR A 297 -11.93 -8.80 -18.86
CA TYR A 297 -13.35 -8.89 -18.55
C TYR A 297 -14.16 -7.91 -19.38
N ARG A 298 -15.28 -8.38 -19.93
CA ARG A 298 -16.18 -7.55 -20.74
C ARG A 298 -16.83 -6.43 -19.94
N GLN A 299 -16.96 -6.61 -18.64
CA GLN A 299 -17.50 -5.63 -17.70
C GLN A 299 -16.55 -5.54 -16.49
N PRO A 300 -16.30 -4.35 -15.95
CA PRO A 300 -15.53 -4.18 -14.73
C PRO A 300 -16.13 -5.04 -13.60
N PRO A 301 -15.33 -5.86 -12.91
CA PRO A 301 -15.85 -6.65 -11.80
C PRO A 301 -16.35 -5.72 -10.69
N LEU A 302 -17.46 -6.10 -10.06
CA LEU A 302 -17.98 -5.46 -8.86
C LEU A 302 -17.44 -6.20 -7.64
N ASP A 303 -16.77 -5.49 -6.74
CA ASP A 303 -16.20 -6.02 -5.50
C ASP A 303 -15.32 -7.26 -5.72
N PRO A 304 -14.27 -7.19 -6.57
CA PRO A 304 -13.41 -8.34 -6.82
C PRO A 304 -12.74 -8.80 -5.51
N ALA A 305 -12.87 -10.10 -5.23
CA ALA A 305 -12.27 -10.76 -4.07
C ALA A 305 -10.87 -11.33 -4.36
N GLY A 306 -10.33 -11.00 -5.53
CA GLY A 306 -9.08 -11.56 -6.04
C GLY A 306 -9.21 -12.98 -6.58
N PRO A 307 -8.10 -13.57 -7.03
CA PRO A 307 -8.07 -14.93 -7.57
C PRO A 307 -8.24 -16.00 -6.49
N ALA A 308 -8.72 -17.18 -6.88
CA ALA A 308 -8.94 -18.30 -5.96
C ALA A 308 -7.64 -18.96 -5.44
N GLN A 309 -6.51 -18.74 -6.11
CA GLN A 309 -5.21 -19.33 -5.80
C GLN A 309 -4.07 -18.39 -6.18
N SER A 310 -2.90 -18.60 -5.58
CA SER A 310 -1.69 -17.83 -5.89
C SER A 310 -1.04 -18.28 -7.20
N PHE A 311 -0.28 -17.40 -7.84
CA PHE A 311 0.59 -17.71 -8.98
C PHE A 311 1.69 -16.66 -9.14
N ASP A 312 2.94 -17.03 -8.96
CA ASP A 312 4.09 -16.14 -9.07
C ASP A 312 5.30 -16.86 -9.67
N PRO A 313 5.45 -16.86 -11.01
CA PRO A 313 6.56 -17.53 -11.67
C PRO A 313 7.90 -16.77 -11.55
N ASP A 314 7.86 -15.52 -11.07
CA ASP A 314 9.00 -14.61 -11.09
C ASP A 314 9.79 -14.59 -9.76
N ASP A 315 9.38 -15.40 -8.77
CA ASP A 315 10.08 -15.51 -7.48
C ASP A 315 11.15 -16.62 -7.50
N PRO A 316 12.45 -16.28 -7.53
CA PRO A 316 13.51 -17.26 -7.71
C PRO A 316 13.58 -18.24 -6.54
N GLY A 317 13.61 -19.53 -6.84
CA GLY A 317 13.74 -20.58 -5.83
C GLY A 317 12.45 -20.90 -5.08
N VAL A 318 11.32 -20.30 -5.45
CA VAL A 318 10.00 -20.59 -4.90
C VAL A 318 9.12 -21.24 -5.99
N PRO A 319 8.37 -22.31 -5.69
CA PRO A 319 7.43 -22.88 -6.65
C PRO A 319 6.41 -21.84 -7.13
N ALA A 320 6.11 -21.79 -8.42
CA ALA A 320 5.21 -20.77 -8.98
C ALA A 320 3.79 -20.77 -8.40
N GLN A 321 3.34 -21.89 -7.80
CA GLN A 321 2.03 -22.02 -7.16
C GLN A 321 2.11 -21.95 -5.62
N ALA A 322 3.28 -21.63 -5.06
CA ALA A 322 3.43 -21.47 -3.63
C ALA A 322 2.46 -20.40 -3.11
N PRO A 323 1.84 -20.60 -1.93
CA PRO A 323 0.82 -19.69 -1.44
C PRO A 323 1.44 -18.33 -1.14
N LYS A 324 0.88 -17.26 -1.73
CA LYS A 324 1.22 -15.89 -1.40
C LYS A 324 -0.03 -15.03 -1.29
N ARG A 325 -0.10 -14.19 -0.27
CA ARG A 325 -1.12 -13.15 -0.13
C ARG A 325 -0.58 -11.82 -0.62
N VAL A 326 -1.48 -10.96 -1.06
CA VAL A 326 -1.12 -9.62 -1.50
C VAL A 326 -0.73 -8.77 -0.30
N THR A 327 0.36 -8.02 -0.44
CA THR A 327 0.74 -6.91 0.44
C THR A 327 0.88 -5.62 -0.35
N ARG A 328 0.49 -4.49 0.27
CA ARG A 328 0.44 -3.16 -0.35
C ARG A 328 1.09 -2.10 0.54
N GLY A 329 1.43 -0.95 -0.05
CA GLY A 329 1.80 0.27 0.69
C GLY A 329 3.29 0.52 0.92
N GLY A 330 4.16 -0.49 0.81
CA GLY A 330 5.57 -0.31 1.17
C GLY A 330 5.78 -0.14 2.67
N SER A 331 6.99 0.18 3.11
CA SER A 331 7.33 0.33 4.54
C SER A 331 8.40 1.39 4.76
N PHE A 332 8.78 1.61 6.01
CA PHE A 332 9.93 2.44 6.41
C PHE A 332 11.28 1.98 5.80
N LEU A 333 11.34 0.80 5.18
CA LEU A 333 12.53 0.29 4.48
C LEU A 333 12.51 0.54 2.96
N CYS A 334 11.44 1.08 2.42
CA CYS A 334 11.33 1.36 1.00
C CYS A 334 12.10 2.64 0.63
N SER A 335 12.85 2.62 -0.46
CA SER A 335 13.67 3.74 -0.95
C SER A 335 13.61 3.86 -2.48
N GLU A 336 13.95 5.03 -3.02
CA GLU A 336 14.08 5.22 -4.48
C GLU A 336 15.17 4.32 -5.11
N SER A 337 16.21 3.97 -4.34
CA SER A 337 17.35 3.17 -4.81
C SER A 337 17.11 1.66 -4.83
N TYR A 338 16.15 1.15 -4.04
CA TYR A 338 15.94 -0.28 -3.86
C TYR A 338 14.48 -0.70 -4.07
N CYS A 339 13.53 -0.02 -3.42
CA CYS A 339 12.14 -0.44 -3.38
C CYS A 339 11.18 0.76 -3.36
N ILE A 340 10.60 1.08 -4.52
CA ILE A 340 9.62 2.16 -4.70
C ILE A 340 8.17 1.68 -4.50
N SER A 341 7.94 0.78 -3.54
CA SER A 341 6.62 0.18 -3.33
C SER A 341 5.67 1.00 -2.45
N TYR A 342 6.06 2.21 -2.04
CA TYR A 342 5.18 3.22 -1.42
C TYR A 342 4.26 3.94 -2.42
N ARG A 343 4.22 3.49 -3.68
CA ARG A 343 3.26 3.95 -4.69
C ARG A 343 1.93 3.25 -4.49
N THR A 344 0.83 3.94 -4.80
CA THR A 344 -0.53 3.40 -4.61
C THR A 344 -0.78 2.14 -5.43
N SER A 345 -0.23 2.03 -6.65
CA SER A 345 -0.36 0.86 -7.54
C SER A 345 0.55 -0.31 -7.18
N ALA A 346 1.57 -0.09 -6.33
CA ALA A 346 2.58 -1.10 -6.07
C ALA A 346 2.03 -2.25 -5.22
N ARG A 347 2.41 -3.47 -5.60
CA ARG A 347 1.93 -4.72 -4.98
C ARG A 347 3.01 -5.77 -4.94
N ARG A 348 2.97 -6.61 -3.90
CA ARG A 348 3.86 -7.77 -3.72
C ARG A 348 3.08 -8.99 -3.32
N GLY A 349 3.58 -10.16 -3.72
CA GLY A 349 3.19 -11.43 -3.14
C GLY A 349 4.08 -11.72 -1.94
N THR A 350 3.48 -12.13 -0.83
CA THR A 350 4.20 -12.47 0.41
C THR A 350 3.70 -13.80 0.94
N ASP A 351 4.62 -14.66 1.38
CA ASP A 351 4.27 -15.91 2.07
C ASP A 351 3.35 -15.60 3.27
N PRO A 352 2.11 -16.13 3.31
CA PRO A 352 1.13 -15.80 4.34
C PRO A 352 1.59 -16.17 5.75
N MET A 353 2.58 -17.06 5.91
CA MET A 353 3.11 -17.46 7.21
C MET A 353 4.25 -16.57 7.70
N ASN A 354 4.81 -15.73 6.81
CA ASN A 354 6.01 -14.96 7.12
C ASN A 354 5.68 -13.67 7.86
N SER A 355 5.99 -13.64 9.15
CA SER A 355 5.99 -12.43 9.98
C SER A 355 7.27 -11.63 9.74
N MET A 356 7.14 -10.32 9.51
CA MET A 356 8.29 -9.44 9.27
C MET A 356 8.22 -8.14 10.10
N SER A 357 9.38 -7.60 10.46
CA SER A 357 9.51 -6.38 11.29
C SER A 357 8.98 -5.09 10.64
N HIS A 358 8.46 -5.18 9.41
CA HIS A 358 7.94 -4.06 8.62
C HIS A 358 6.57 -4.33 8.00
N LEU A 359 5.85 -5.36 8.47
CA LEU A 359 4.59 -5.84 7.88
C LEU A 359 3.52 -5.91 8.96
N GLY A 360 2.46 -5.13 8.76
CA GLY A 360 1.27 -5.05 9.59
C GLY A 360 0.00 -5.15 8.74
N PHE A 361 -1.08 -4.50 9.18
CA PHE A 361 -2.35 -4.51 8.48
C PHE A 361 -3.32 -3.45 9.02
N ARG A 362 -4.36 -3.18 8.24
CA ARG A 362 -5.56 -2.45 8.64
C ARG A 362 -6.81 -3.24 8.25
N THR A 363 -7.96 -2.85 8.79
CA THR A 363 -9.20 -3.60 8.56
C THR A 363 -10.29 -2.75 7.92
N VAL A 364 -11.28 -3.44 7.37
CA VAL A 364 -12.49 -2.86 6.78
C VAL A 364 -13.74 -3.55 7.30
N MET A 365 -14.89 -2.90 7.14
CA MET A 365 -16.18 -3.51 7.34
C MET A 365 -17.24 -2.87 6.44
N THR A 366 -18.28 -3.62 6.09
CA THR A 366 -19.41 -3.08 5.33
C THR A 366 -20.36 -2.29 6.25
N GLN A 367 -21.16 -1.40 5.66
CA GLN A 367 -22.23 -0.70 6.38
C GLN A 367 -23.17 -1.69 7.09
N ALA A 368 -23.52 -2.80 6.43
CA ALA A 368 -24.39 -3.84 6.99
C ALA A 368 -23.76 -4.54 8.20
N GLN A 369 -22.45 -4.85 8.15
CA GLN A 369 -21.72 -5.42 9.29
C GLN A 369 -21.75 -4.49 10.51
N TRP A 370 -21.55 -3.18 10.29
CA TRP A 370 -21.63 -2.20 11.39
C TRP A 370 -23.04 -2.11 11.98
N GLN A 371 -24.08 -2.02 11.15
CA GLN A 371 -25.48 -1.96 11.60
C GLN A 371 -25.87 -3.21 12.42
N LEU A 372 -25.45 -4.40 11.98
CA LEU A 372 -25.69 -5.64 12.69
C LEU A 372 -25.02 -5.62 14.08
N ALA A 373 -23.76 -5.17 14.17
CA ALA A 373 -23.04 -5.07 15.43
C ALA A 373 -23.71 -4.09 16.43
N GLN A 374 -24.32 -3.01 15.95
CA GLN A 374 -25.05 -2.06 16.80
C GLN A 374 -26.37 -2.66 17.34
N SER A 375 -27.11 -3.39 16.50
CA SER A 375 -28.36 -4.05 16.92
C SER A 375 -28.14 -5.09 18.04
N GLY A 376 -27.03 -5.83 17.97
CA GLY A 376 -26.64 -6.79 19.00
C GLY A 376 -26.37 -6.12 20.36
N LYS A 377 -25.76 -4.93 20.37
CA LYS A 377 -25.50 -4.18 21.61
C LYS A 377 -26.78 -3.65 22.26
N GLN A 378 -27.74 -3.18 21.45
CA GLN A 378 -29.02 -2.67 21.94
C GLN A 378 -29.89 -3.78 22.57
N SER A 379 -29.87 -4.99 22.02
CA SER A 379 -30.63 -6.13 22.57
C SER A 379 -30.06 -6.67 23.88
N VAL A 380 -28.77 -6.51 24.12
CA VAL A 380 -28.12 -6.85 25.40
C VAL A 380 -28.36 -5.76 26.45
N ALA A 381 -28.42 -4.49 26.07
CA ALA A 381 -28.66 -3.38 26.99
C ALA A 381 -30.13 -3.24 27.45
N THR A 382 -31.07 -3.96 26.82
CA THR A 382 -32.51 -3.96 27.14
C THR A 382 -32.96 -5.21 27.89
N ARG A 383 -32.03 -6.10 28.24
CA ARG A 383 -32.22 -7.23 29.16
C ARG A 383 -31.49 -6.92 30.47
#